data_AF-A0A661ISY5-F1
#
_entry.id   AF-A0A661ISY5-F1
#
_cell.length_a   1.000
_cell.length_b   1.000
_cell.length_c   1.000
_cell.angle_alpha   90.00
_cell.angle_beta   90.00
_cell.angle_gamma   90.00
#
_symmetry.space_group_name_H-M   'P 1'
#
loop_
_entity.id
_entity.type
_entity.pdbx_description
1 polymer ?
#
loop_
_entity_poly.entity_id
_entity_poly.type
_entity_poly.pdbx_seq_one_letter_code
_entity_poly.pdbx_strand_id
1 'polypeptide(L)'
;LAGIVLLASVGMARYMNANVPGIFVPEEMIQELASAPKGKAIEKGIEIAARLIRTIRDEGICDGVHIMAIGREERVLDILDAAGM
;
A
#
# COMPACT_ATOMS: atom_id res chain seq x y z
N LEU A 1 0.27 -10.76 12.76
CA LEU A 1 0.81 -10.39 11.44
C LEU A 1 -0.25 -9.61 10.69
N ALA A 2 0.07 -8.42 10.18
CA ALA A 2 -0.84 -7.62 9.34
C ALA A 2 -0.50 -7.77 7.86
N GLY A 3 -1.50 -7.89 6.99
CA GLY A 3 -1.30 -7.95 5.54
C GLY A 3 -1.27 -6.55 4.93
N ILE A 4 -0.27 -6.26 4.10
CA ILE A 4 -0.11 -4.98 3.40
C ILE A 4 -0.11 -5.25 1.91
N VAL A 5 -1.11 -4.76 1.18
CA VAL A 5 -1.12 -4.80 -0.28
C VAL A 5 -0.60 -3.49 -0.84
N LEU A 6 0.36 -3.56 -1.77
CA LEU A 6 0.83 -2.39 -2.50
C LEU A 6 -0.21 -1.95 -3.54
N LEU A 7 -0.75 -0.74 -3.39
CA LEU A 7 -1.62 -0.13 -4.40
C LEU A 7 -0.79 0.53 -5.49
N ALA A 8 -0.56 -0.17 -6.61
CA ALA A 8 0.28 0.33 -7.70
C ALA A 8 -0.42 1.37 -8.60
N SER A 9 -1.74 1.49 -8.53
CA SER A 9 -2.52 2.46 -9.31
C SER A 9 -3.93 2.69 -8.75
N VAL A 10 -4.56 3.80 -9.14
CA VAL A 10 -5.98 4.09 -8.89
C VAL A 10 -6.88 2.99 -9.48
N GLY A 11 -6.54 2.50 -10.68
CA GLY A 11 -7.28 1.42 -11.33
C GLY A 11 -7.26 0.13 -10.52
N MET A 12 -6.09 -0.22 -9.96
CA MET A 12 -5.95 -1.36 -9.04
C MET A 12 -6.82 -1.18 -7.79
N ALA A 13 -6.75 -0.02 -7.12
CA ALA A 13 -7.56 0.23 -5.93
C ALA A 13 -9.06 0.10 -6.19
N ARG A 14 -9.55 0.66 -7.31
CA ARG A 14 -10.96 0.51 -7.73
C ARG A 14 -11.31 -0.93 -8.10
N TYR A 15 -10.40 -1.64 -8.77
CA TYR A 15 -10.59 -3.05 -9.08
C TYR A 15 -10.75 -3.91 -7.82
N MET A 16 -9.92 -3.65 -6.79
CA MET A 16 -9.99 -4.36 -5.51
C MET A 16 -11.36 -4.19 -4.85
N ASN A 17 -11.88 -2.97 -4.78
CA ASN A 17 -13.23 -2.71 -4.24
C ASN A 17 -14.34 -3.42 -5.02
N ALA A 18 -14.23 -3.46 -6.35
CA ALA A 18 -15.28 -4.00 -7.20
C ALA A 18 -15.24 -5.54 -7.33
N ASN A 19 -14.07 -6.16 -7.19
CA ASN A 19 -13.86 -7.56 -7.61
C ASN A 19 -13.25 -8.47 -6.55
N VAL A 20 -12.74 -7.95 -5.43
CA VAL A 20 -12.10 -8.78 -4.39
C VAL A 20 -12.97 -8.81 -3.13
N PRO A 21 -13.66 -9.94 -2.86
CA PRO A 21 -14.52 -10.05 -1.68
C PRO A 21 -13.77 -9.79 -0.38
N GLY A 22 -14.37 -8.98 0.49
CA GLY A 22 -13.80 -8.64 1.79
C GLY A 22 -12.70 -7.58 1.77
N ILE A 23 -12.32 -7.03 0.60
CA ILE A 23 -11.44 -5.88 0.51
C ILE A 23 -12.25 -4.58 0.40
N PHE A 24 -11.82 -3.58 1.16
CA PHE A 24 -12.30 -2.22 1.07
C PHE A 24 -11.13 -1.25 1.13
N VAL A 25 -10.94 -0.48 0.05
CA VAL A 25 -10.01 0.63 -0.07
C VAL A 25 -10.80 1.92 0.10
N PRO A 26 -10.55 2.69 1.18
CA PRO A 26 -11.24 3.96 1.43
C PRO A 26 -11.06 4.97 0.29
N GLU A 27 -12.10 5.77 0.01
CA GLU A 27 -12.07 6.76 -1.07
C GLU A 27 -10.94 7.79 -0.88
N GLU A 28 -10.66 8.20 0.35
CA GLU A 28 -9.55 9.11 0.66
C GLU A 28 -8.18 8.57 0.20
N MET A 29 -7.98 7.25 0.30
CA MET A 29 -6.74 6.59 -0.13
C MET A 29 -6.67 6.51 -1.66
N ILE A 30 -7.82 6.32 -2.32
CA ILE A 30 -7.93 6.36 -3.78
C ILE A 30 -7.63 7.77 -4.30
N GLN A 31 -8.13 8.80 -3.64
CA GLN A 31 -7.85 10.20 -3.97
C GLN A 31 -6.39 10.56 -3.71
N GLU A 32 -5.81 10.08 -2.61
CA GLU A 32 -4.38 10.25 -2.34
C GLU A 32 -3.52 9.64 -3.47
N LEU A 33 -3.85 8.42 -3.92
CA LEU A 33 -3.21 7.80 -5.09
C LEU A 33 -3.42 8.61 -6.38
N ALA A 34 -4.62 9.12 -6.60
CA ALA A 34 -4.97 9.90 -7.79
C ALA A 34 -4.27 11.27 -7.83
N SER A 35 -3.91 11.83 -6.67
CA SER A 35 -3.17 13.09 -6.57
C SER A 35 -1.71 12.97 -7.03
N ALA A 36 -1.19 11.75 -7.18
CA ALA A 36 0.17 11.52 -7.62
C ALA A 36 0.39 12.05 -9.05
N PRO A 37 1.55 12.67 -9.35
CA PRO A 37 1.90 13.07 -10.71
C PRO A 37 1.80 11.90 -11.72
N LYS A 38 1.63 12.22 -13.00
CA LYS A 38 1.54 11.20 -14.06
C LYS A 38 2.77 10.27 -14.01
N GLY A 39 2.52 8.98 -13.89
CA GLY A 39 3.57 7.95 -13.78
C GLY A 39 4.14 7.76 -12.37
N LYS A 40 3.63 8.47 -11.35
CA LYS A 40 4.10 8.43 -9.95
C LYS A 40 3.17 7.74 -8.97
N ALA A 41 2.15 7.04 -9.46
CA ALA A 41 1.16 6.37 -8.61
C ALA A 41 1.79 5.24 -7.77
N ILE A 42 2.82 4.57 -8.30
CA ILE A 42 3.49 3.48 -7.57
C ILE A 42 4.31 4.01 -6.39
N GLU A 43 5.02 5.14 -6.57
CA GLU A 43 5.73 5.81 -5.48
C GLU A 43 4.76 6.27 -4.39
N LYS A 44 3.59 6.80 -4.77
CA LYS A 44 2.54 7.13 -3.80
C LYS A 44 2.01 5.89 -3.07
N GLY A 45 1.83 4.77 -3.77
CA GLY A 45 1.47 3.49 -3.16
C GLY A 45 2.51 2.99 -2.16
N ILE A 46 3.80 3.15 -2.48
CA ILE A 46 4.92 2.84 -1.57
C ILE A 46 4.86 3.72 -0.32
N GLU A 47 4.64 5.02 -0.48
CA GLU A 47 4.49 5.95 0.66
C GLU A 47 3.32 5.55 1.59
N ILE A 48 2.17 5.18 1.02
CA ILE A 48 1.00 4.72 1.77
C ILE A 48 1.31 3.42 2.50
N ALA A 49 1.89 2.43 1.81
CA ALA A 49 2.25 1.14 2.42
C ALA A 49 3.25 1.33 3.56
N ALA A 50 4.29 2.14 3.35
CA ALA A 50 5.29 2.46 4.37
C ALA A 50 4.67 3.18 5.57
N ARG A 51 3.74 4.13 5.34
CA ARG A 51 2.99 4.79 6.42
C ARG A 51 2.21 3.78 7.26
N LEU A 52 1.49 2.85 6.62
CA LEU A 52 0.76 1.81 7.34
C LEU A 52 1.69 0.89 8.15
N ILE A 53 2.83 0.49 7.58
CA ILE A 53 3.83 -0.33 8.29
C ILE A 53 4.36 0.41 9.52
N ARG A 54 4.70 1.69 9.39
CA ARG A 54 5.14 2.51 10.54
C ARG A 54 4.05 2.62 11.60
N THR A 55 2.81 2.89 11.22
CA THR A 55 1.68 2.93 12.17
C THR A 55 1.53 1.60 12.91
N ILE A 56 1.57 0.46 12.21
CA ILE A 56 1.47 -0.87 12.82
C ILE A 56 2.59 -1.11 13.84
N ARG A 57 3.82 -0.72 13.50
CA ARG A 57 4.99 -0.84 14.39
C ARG A 57 4.90 0.09 15.58
N ASP A 58 4.66 1.38 15.33
CA ASP A 58 4.72 2.44 16.34
C ASP A 58 3.56 2.33 17.34
N GLU A 59 2.40 1.82 16.91
CA GLU A 59 1.25 1.53 17.78
C GLU A 59 1.25 0.10 18.37
N GLY A 60 2.24 -0.73 18.02
CA GLY A 60 2.35 -2.09 18.54
C GLY A 60 1.18 -3.01 18.16
N ILE A 61 0.58 -2.82 16.99
CA ILE A 61 -0.62 -3.55 16.55
C ILE A 61 -0.33 -5.05 16.39
N CYS A 62 0.86 -5.40 15.86
CA CYS A 62 1.33 -6.79 15.78
C CYS A 62 2.84 -6.89 15.50
N ASP A 63 3.41 -8.09 15.64
CA ASP A 63 4.86 -8.34 15.55
C ASP A 63 5.46 -8.29 14.13
N GLY A 64 4.65 -8.10 13.10
CA GLY A 64 5.18 -8.06 11.73
C GLY A 64 4.13 -7.87 10.64
N VAL A 65 4.62 -7.73 9.41
CA VAL A 65 3.82 -7.50 8.21
C VAL A 65 4.08 -8.53 7.12
N HIS A 66 3.02 -8.92 6.40
CA HIS A 66 3.10 -9.69 5.16
C HIS A 66 2.87 -8.74 3.98
N ILE A 67 3.91 -8.46 3.21
CA ILE A 67 3.84 -7.53 2.06
C ILE A 67 3.44 -8.31 0.81
N MET A 68 2.35 -7.88 0.18
CA MET A 68 1.82 -8.40 -1.08
C MET A 68 2.02 -7.34 -2.17
N ALA A 69 3.09 -7.47 -2.96
CA ALA A 69 3.44 -6.50 -4.00
C ALA A 69 2.80 -6.78 -5.37
N ILE A 70 2.16 -7.93 -5.58
CA ILE A 70 1.39 -8.36 -6.78
C ILE A 70 1.96 -7.81 -8.10
N GLY A 71 2.93 -8.52 -8.68
CA GLY A 71 3.54 -8.16 -9.97
C GLY A 71 4.45 -6.91 -9.89
N ARG A 72 4.82 -6.52 -8.67
CA ARG A 72 5.79 -5.46 -8.33
C ARG A 72 6.75 -5.93 -7.24
N GLU A 73 7.10 -7.22 -7.24
CA GLU A 73 7.96 -7.84 -6.22
C GLU A 73 9.32 -7.14 -6.10
N GLU A 74 9.81 -6.51 -7.18
CA GLU A 74 11.02 -5.70 -7.18
C GLU A 74 10.94 -4.45 -6.28
N ARG A 75 9.73 -4.03 -5.87
CA ARG A 75 9.47 -2.85 -5.05
C ARG A 75 9.41 -3.14 -3.56
N VAL A 76 9.58 -4.39 -3.14
CA VAL A 76 9.52 -4.75 -1.71
C VAL A 76 10.60 -4.00 -0.92
N LEU A 77 11.81 -3.88 -1.46
CA LEU A 77 12.89 -3.12 -0.80
C LEU A 77 12.54 -1.64 -0.68
N ASP A 78 11.97 -1.02 -1.73
CA ASP A 78 11.53 0.37 -1.69
C ASP A 78 10.51 0.64 -0.57
N ILE A 79 9.60 -0.32 -0.30
CA ILE A 79 8.63 -0.25 0.80
C ILE A 79 9.31 -0.30 2.16
N LEU A 80 10.27 -1.22 2.34
CA LEU A 80 11.01 -1.38 3.59
C LEU A 80 11.86 -0.15 3.89
N ASP A 81 12.61 0.34 2.90
CA ASP A 81 13.42 1.56 3.00
C ASP A 81 12.54 2.76 3.40
N ALA A 82 11.40 2.94 2.74
CA ALA A 82 10.46 4.00 3.06
C ALA A 82 9.83 3.84 4.47
N ALA A 83 9.71 2.62 4.98
CA ALA A 83 9.25 2.34 6.34
C ALA A 83 10.34 2.49 7.42
N GLY A 84 11.59 2.69 7.01
CA GLY A 84 12.76 2.75 7.89
C GLY A 84 13.11 1.38 8.49
N MET A 85 13.01 0.32 7.67
CA MET A 85 13.36 -1.05 8.02
C MET A 85 14.64 -1.51 7.33
#